data_AF-A0A4Q1CPF8-F1
#
_entry.id   AF-A0A4Q1CPF8-F1
#
_cell.length_a   1.000
_cell.length_b   1.000
_cell.length_c   1.000
_cell.angle_alpha   90.00
_cell.angle_beta   90.00
_cell.angle_gamma   90.00
#
_symmetry.space_group_name_H-M   'P 1'
#
loop_
_entity.id
_entity.type
_entity.pdbx_description
1 polymer ?
#
loop_
_entity_poly.entity_id
_entity_poly.type
_entity_poly.pdbx_seq_one_letter_code
_entity_poly.pdbx_strand_id
1 'polypeptide(L)' 'MAEEKKYKLDRTAFQAMRVEEADNYMRDYRNYHWKERLKISFFLTSLAYGFDINNPPKMDKTIFKLSTQADD' A
#
# COMPACT_ATOMS: atom_id res chain seq x y z
N MET A 1 21.81 7.45 -31.91
CA MET A 1 22.27 8.38 -30.86
C MET A 1 21.19 9.45 -30.68
N ALA A 2 20.39 9.37 -29.61
CA ALA A 2 19.68 10.47 -28.96
C ALA A 2 18.77 9.87 -27.86
N GLU A 3 19.36 9.61 -26.71
CA GLU A 3 18.67 9.35 -25.45
C GLU A 3 18.40 10.70 -24.80
N GLU A 4 17.14 11.16 -24.68
CA GLU A 4 16.78 12.27 -23.78
C GLU A 4 15.26 12.49 -23.68
N LYS A 5 14.57 11.73 -22.81
CA LYS A 5 13.31 12.15 -22.16
C LYS A 5 13.21 11.52 -20.77
N LYS A 6 14.25 11.66 -19.93
CA LYS A 6 14.32 10.95 -18.64
C LYS A 6 13.58 11.65 -17.48
N TYR A 7 13.16 12.91 -17.63
CA TYR A 7 12.49 13.66 -16.55
C TYR A 7 11.42 14.61 -17.09
N LYS A 8 10.38 14.08 -17.77
CA LYS A 8 9.22 14.89 -18.16
C LYS A 8 8.15 14.79 -17.08
N LEU A 9 7.71 15.94 -16.54
CA LEU A 9 6.61 15.99 -15.57
C LEU A 9 5.35 15.39 -16.21
N ASP A 10 4.85 14.30 -15.62
CA ASP A 10 3.58 13.72 -16.00
C ASP A 10 2.44 14.62 -15.52
N ARG A 11 1.83 15.34 -16.46
CA ARG A 11 0.73 16.28 -16.21
C ARG A 11 -0.61 15.58 -16.04
N THR A 12 -0.64 14.25 -16.17
CA THR A 12 -1.83 13.41 -15.98
C THR A 12 -1.86 12.72 -14.62
N ALA A 13 -0.75 12.75 -13.87
CA ALA A 13 -0.66 12.15 -12.55
C ALA A 13 -1.57 12.82 -11.50
N PHE A 14 -2.02 14.05 -11.75
CA PHE A 14 -2.86 14.81 -10.83
C PHE A 14 -4.11 15.31 -11.57
N GLN A 15 -5.28 14.85 -11.12
CA GLN A 15 -6.57 15.33 -11.58
C GLN A 15 -7.11 16.33 -10.55
N ALA A 16 -7.61 17.47 -11.02
CA ALA A 16 -8.32 18.42 -10.17
C ALA A 16 -9.68 17.80 -9.78
N MET A 17 -9.75 17.25 -8.57
CA MET A 17 -10.95 16.67 -7.98
C MET A 17 -11.37 17.49 -6.75
N ARG A 18 -12.66 17.47 -6.39
CA ARG A 18 -13.11 17.99 -5.09
C ARG A 18 -12.55 17.11 -3.96
N VAL A 19 -12.41 17.67 -2.76
CA VAL A 19 -11.91 16.94 -1.58
C VAL A 19 -12.71 15.65 -1.33
N GLU A 20 -14.04 15.73 -1.48
CA GLU A 20 -14.94 14.59 -1.33
C GLU A 20 -14.76 13.54 -2.44
N GLU A 21 -14.48 13.98 -3.67
CA GLU A 21 -14.23 13.10 -4.82
C GLU A 21 -12.87 12.41 -4.71
N ALA A 22 -11.85 13.11 -4.20
CA ALA A 22 -10.54 12.52 -3.91
C ALA A 22 -10.62 11.47 -2.79
N ASP A 23 -11.40 11.74 -1.73
CA ASP A 23 -11.64 10.77 -0.64
C ASP A 23 -12.40 9.54 -1.15
N ASN A 24 -13.45 9.74 -1.97
CA ASN A 24 -14.19 8.66 -2.61
C ASN A 24 -13.35 7.85 -3.61
N TYR A 25 -12.53 8.52 -4.43
CA TYR A 25 -11.63 7.89 -5.40
C TYR A 25 -10.56 7.04 -4.71
N MET A 26 -10.06 7.49 -3.57
CA MET A 26 -9.03 6.76 -2.83
C MET A 26 -9.57 5.56 -2.03
N ARG A 27 -10.89 5.45 -1.77
CA ARG A 27 -11.35 4.68 -0.59
C ARG A 27 -12.61 3.85 -0.69
N ASP A 28 -13.16 3.50 -1.84
CA ASP A 28 -14.29 2.54 -1.81
C ASP A 28 -13.87 1.06 -1.66
N TYR A 29 -12.91 0.79 -0.77
CA TYR A 29 -12.55 -0.56 -0.33
C TYR A 29 -13.59 -1.17 0.64
N ARG A 30 -14.61 -0.41 1.03
CA ARG A 30 -15.66 -0.88 1.95
C ARG A 30 -16.49 -2.01 1.35
N ASN A 31 -16.69 -2.00 0.04
CA ASN A 31 -17.46 -3.02 -0.67
C ASN A 31 -16.66 -4.31 -0.97
N TYR A 32 -15.35 -4.32 -0.69
CA TYR A 32 -14.49 -5.48 -0.93
C TYR A 32 -14.53 -6.45 0.24
N HIS A 33 -14.43 -7.74 -0.08
CA HIS A 33 -14.29 -8.76 0.94
C HIS A 33 -12.95 -8.58 1.68
N TRP A 34 -12.88 -8.88 2.97
CA TRP A 34 -11.70 -8.61 3.81
C TRP A 34 -10.39 -9.21 3.25
N LYS A 35 -10.48 -10.38 2.61
CA LYS A 35 -9.34 -11.03 1.92
C LYS A 35 -8.77 -10.17 0.80
N GLU A 36 -9.63 -9.51 0.02
CA GLU A 36 -9.21 -8.66 -1.09
C GLU A 36 -8.58 -7.37 -0.55
N ARG A 37 -9.16 -6.80 0.50
CA ARG A 37 -8.58 -5.65 1.20
C ARG A 37 -7.18 -5.95 1.73
N LEU A 38 -6.95 -7.15 2.26
CA LEU A 38 -5.64 -7.58 2.75
C LEU A 38 -4.63 -7.76 1.62
N LYS A 39 -5.06 -8.29 0.45
CA LYS A 39 -4.19 -8.36 -0.74
C LYS A 39 -3.80 -6.97 -1.24
N ILE A 40 -4.76 -6.04 -1.31
CA ILE A 40 -4.53 -4.66 -1.76
C ILE A 40 -3.56 -3.96 -0.79
N SER A 41 -3.79 -4.06 0.52
CA SER A 41 -2.89 -3.44 1.50
C SER A 41 -1.47 -4.01 1.39
N PHE A 42 -1.34 -5.33 1.20
CA PHE A 42 -0.05 -5.99 1.07
C PHE A 42 0.71 -5.56 -0.18
N PHE A 43 0.00 -5.44 -1.32
CA PHE A 43 0.57 -4.89 -2.56
C PHE A 43 1.02 -3.43 -2.42
N LEU A 44 0.20 -2.58 -1.82
CA LEU A 44 0.58 -1.18 -1.57
C LEU A 44 1.79 -1.10 -0.63
N THR A 45 1.87 -1.99 0.35
CA THR A 45 3.02 -2.09 1.26
C THR A 45 4.29 -2.53 0.53
N SER A 46 4.19 -3.48 -0.41
CA SER A 46 5.33 -3.95 -1.20
C SER A 46 5.89 -2.85 -2.11
N LEU A 47 5.01 -2.00 -2.66
CA LEU A 47 5.43 -0.81 -3.42
C LEU A 47 6.11 0.23 -2.54
N ALA A 48 5.56 0.51 -1.35
CA ALA A 48 6.09 1.52 -0.44
C ALA A 48 7.48 1.18 0.10
N TYR A 49 7.74 -0.11 0.40
CA TYR A 49 8.99 -0.58 0.99
C TYR A 49 9.90 -1.33 0.01
N GLY A 50 9.48 -1.50 -1.26
CA GLY A 50 10.31 -2.06 -2.33
C GLY A 50 10.68 -3.54 -2.14
N PHE A 51 9.76 -4.38 -1.65
CA PHE A 51 10.01 -5.83 -1.53
C PHE A 51 9.18 -6.66 -2.52
N ASP A 52 9.64 -7.89 -2.79
CA ASP A 52 8.88 -8.84 -3.61
C ASP A 52 7.69 -9.39 -2.83
N ILE A 53 6.49 -9.20 -3.37
CA ILE A 53 5.24 -9.67 -2.77
C ILE A 53 5.19 -11.21 -2.65
N ASN A 54 5.89 -11.94 -3.53
CA ASN A 54 5.98 -13.41 -3.48
C ASN A 54 7.09 -13.91 -2.56
N ASN A 55 8.00 -13.02 -2.14
CA ASN A 55 9.09 -13.32 -1.23
C ASN A 55 9.29 -12.18 -0.23
N PRO A 56 8.30 -11.95 0.67
CA PRO A 56 8.34 -10.81 1.57
C PRO A 56 9.41 -10.98 2.66
N PRO A 57 9.91 -9.86 3.23
CA PRO A 57 10.82 -9.89 4.35
C PRO A 57 10.24 -10.67 5.53
N LYS A 58 11.06 -11.50 6.18
CA LYS A 58 10.64 -12.25 7.36
C LYS A 58 10.50 -11.31 8.54
N MET A 59 9.39 -11.44 9.26
CA MET A 59 9.16 -10.71 10.51
C MET A 59 10.15 -11.18 11.58
N ASP A 60 10.87 -10.24 12.18
CA ASP A 60 11.66 -10.50 13.38
C ASP A 60 10.74 -10.59 14.61
N LYS A 61 10.65 -11.79 15.20
CA LYS A 61 9.80 -12.07 16.36
C LYS A 61 10.49 -11.82 17.70
N THR A 62 11.76 -11.42 17.70
CA THR A 62 12.51 -11.20 18.94
C THR A 62 12.12 -9.89 19.63
N ILE A 63 11.62 -8.91 18.87
CA ILE A 63 11.22 -7.58 19.36
C ILE A 63 9.80 -7.61 19.95
N PHE A 64 8.93 -8.51 19.47
CA PHE A 64 7.53 -8.57 19.86
C PHE A 64 7.26 -9.78 20.76
N LYS A 65 7.06 -9.54 22.07
CA LYS A 65 6.57 -10.57 23.00
C LYS A 65 5.04 -10.54 23.05
N LEU A 66 4.42 -11.66 22.66
CA LEU A 66 3.02 -11.91 22.96
C LEU A 66 2.93 -12.37 24.43
N SER A 67 2.52 -11.48 25.34
CA SER A 67 2.14 -11.91 26.69
C SER A 67 0.67 -12.33 26.66
N THR A 68 0.40 -13.60 26.91
CA THR A 68 -0.96 -14.02 27.28
C THR A 68 -1.20 -13.50 28.70
N GLN A 69 -2.00 -12.44 28.83
CA GLN A 69 -2.54 -12.08 30.14
C GLN A 69 -3.44 -13.25 30.55
N ALA A 70 -3.01 -14.00 31.56
CA ALA A 70 -3.88 -14.95 32.22
C ALA A 70 -4.92 -14.10 32.96
N ASP A 71 -6.17 -14.18 32.52
CA ASP A 71 -7.30 -13.70 33.31
C ASP A 71 -7.42 -14.65 34.51
N ASP A 72 -6.96 -14.19 35.69
CA ASP A 72 -7.24 -14.79 37.00
C ASP A 72 -8.67 -14.46 37.45
#